data_AF-A0AAU2FIZ1-F1
#
_entry.id   AF-A0AAU2FIZ1-F1
#
_cell.length_a   1.000
_cell.length_b   1.000
_cell.length_c   1.000
_cell.angle_alpha   90.00
_cell.angle_beta   90.00
_cell.angle_gamma   90.00
#
_symmetry.space_group_name_H-M   'P 1'
#
loop_
_entity.id
_entity.type
_entity.pdbx_description
1 polymer ?
#
loop_
_entity_poly.entity_id
_entity_poly.type
_entity_poly.pdbx_seq_one_letter_code
_entity_poly.pdbx_strand_id
1 'polypeptide(L)'
;MTSQTVNATASGTWKLGDLQVNRLGFGAMRLTQDGPAFTRDAAPSDRARAIGVLRRAVELGVNHIDTAAFYFSPLRSANELINTALAPYPDDLVITTKVGPGRSLSGEFLPHATPEQLRGQVEENLRQLGRDHLDVVNLRIVGNDSIAERFGALADLRGAGLIRHLGLSNVRPHQLAEARAIAPVVCVQNRFGLGIGPEQEAFLHTCGEQGVAFVPFYSIAGTGREAGAGGAEHEEVLAVARAHGVGAAEIRLAWTLHLGPHVLAIPGTGNPDHLTANVAAGSLQLSAEDLAVLDSVRPCD
;
A
#
# COMPACT_ATOMS: atom_id res chain seq x y z
N MET A 1 -18.38 -23.17 16.56
CA MET A 1 -17.58 -22.54 15.50
C MET A 1 -16.19 -22.32 16.06
N THR A 2 -15.21 -23.11 15.60
CA THR A 2 -13.81 -22.93 15.99
C THR A 2 -13.40 -21.53 15.57
N SER A 3 -12.97 -20.71 16.54
CA SER A 3 -12.36 -19.40 16.29
C SER A 3 -11.19 -19.62 15.32
N GLN A 4 -11.40 -19.36 14.04
CA GLN A 4 -10.32 -19.35 13.07
C GLN A 4 -9.38 -18.24 13.53
N THR A 5 -8.14 -18.62 13.82
CA THR A 5 -7.12 -17.65 14.23
C THR A 5 -6.88 -16.72 13.04
N VAL A 6 -7.22 -15.44 13.20
CA VAL A 6 -7.01 -14.40 12.19
C VAL A 6 -5.54 -14.39 11.78
N ASN A 7 -5.27 -14.61 10.49
CA ASN A 7 -3.91 -14.64 9.95
C ASN A 7 -3.89 -14.23 8.46
N ALA A 8 -2.93 -13.39 8.07
CA ALA A 8 -2.77 -12.91 6.71
C ALA A 8 -2.49 -14.03 5.69
N THR A 9 -1.99 -15.19 6.11
CA THR A 9 -1.80 -16.35 5.21
C THR A 9 -3.09 -16.84 4.58
N ALA A 10 -4.25 -16.57 5.21
CA ALA A 10 -5.56 -16.91 4.66
C ALA A 10 -5.86 -16.20 3.33
N SER A 11 -5.18 -15.07 3.07
CA SER A 11 -5.34 -14.30 1.83
C SER A 11 -4.65 -14.92 0.60
N GLY A 12 -3.86 -15.97 0.81
CA GLY A 12 -2.95 -16.52 -0.20
C GLY A 12 -1.67 -15.69 -0.34
N THR A 13 -0.83 -16.08 -1.30
CA THR A 13 0.51 -15.48 -1.47
C THR A 13 0.75 -15.04 -2.90
N TRP A 14 1.68 -14.11 -3.08
CA TRP A 14 2.23 -13.69 -4.36
C TRP A 14 3.75 -13.53 -4.28
N LYS A 15 4.43 -13.49 -5.43
CA LYS A 15 5.86 -13.17 -5.51
C LYS A 15 6.07 -11.72 -5.93
N LEU A 16 6.57 -10.90 -5.02
CA LEU A 16 7.01 -9.54 -5.28
C LEU A 16 8.48 -9.57 -5.74
N GLY A 17 8.67 -9.85 -7.04
CA GLY A 17 9.97 -10.24 -7.57
C GLY A 17 10.30 -11.67 -7.15
N ASP A 18 11.35 -11.85 -6.36
CA ASP A 18 11.71 -13.15 -5.74
C ASP A 18 11.23 -13.29 -4.29
N LEU A 19 10.57 -12.27 -3.74
CA LEU A 19 10.10 -12.23 -2.36
C LEU A 19 8.68 -12.77 -2.25
N GLN A 20 8.44 -13.81 -1.45
CA GLN A 20 7.09 -14.33 -1.22
C GLN A 20 6.37 -13.52 -0.14
N VAL A 21 5.22 -12.94 -0.49
CA VAL A 21 4.42 -12.13 0.42
C VAL A 21 2.99 -12.68 0.52
N ASN A 22 2.39 -12.56 1.70
CA ASN A 22 0.94 -12.71 1.85
C ASN A 22 0.24 -11.58 1.11
N ARG A 23 -0.98 -11.81 0.62
CA ARG A 23 -1.72 -10.82 -0.18
C ARG A 23 -2.31 -9.67 0.66
N LEU A 24 -2.30 -9.82 1.98
CA LEU A 24 -2.61 -8.77 2.96
C LEU A 24 -1.32 -8.23 3.58
N GLY A 25 -1.01 -6.99 3.24
CA GLY A 25 0.06 -6.19 3.81
C GLY A 25 -0.44 -5.10 4.75
N PHE A 26 0.46 -4.20 5.10
CA PHE A 26 0.15 -3.07 5.97
C PHE A 26 0.65 -1.73 5.39
N GLY A 27 -0.23 -0.75 5.29
CA GLY A 27 0.12 0.61 4.86
C GLY A 27 0.42 1.54 6.04
N ALA A 28 1.65 2.05 6.14
CA ALA A 28 2.11 2.81 7.31
C ALA A 28 1.75 4.31 7.30
N MET A 29 1.15 4.83 6.23
CA MET A 29 0.84 6.27 6.07
C MET A 29 0.03 6.86 7.24
N ARG A 30 -0.89 6.09 7.82
CA ARG A 30 -1.77 6.55 8.92
C ARG A 30 -1.14 6.45 10.31
N LEU A 31 0.06 5.90 10.43
CA LEU A 31 0.67 5.71 11.75
C LEU A 31 1.19 6.99 12.38
N THR A 32 1.33 8.07 11.62
CA THR A 32 2.08 9.26 12.09
C THR A 32 1.21 10.25 12.84
N GLN A 33 -0.11 10.27 12.60
CA GLN A 33 -1.02 11.26 13.18
C GLN A 33 -2.43 10.71 13.34
N ASP A 34 -3.20 11.31 14.24
CA ASP A 34 -4.62 11.05 14.35
C ASP A 34 -5.41 11.84 13.30
N GLY A 35 -6.44 11.21 12.74
CA GLY A 35 -7.24 11.81 11.66
C GLY A 35 -6.65 11.59 10.25
N PRO A 36 -6.98 12.47 9.28
CA PRO A 36 -6.48 12.37 7.91
C PRO A 36 -4.96 12.46 7.87
N ALA A 37 -4.33 11.72 6.96
CA ALA A 37 -2.90 11.84 6.73
C ALA A 37 -2.53 13.22 6.14
N PHE A 38 -1.31 13.69 6.44
CA PHE A 38 -0.75 14.96 5.95
C PHE A 38 -1.49 16.24 6.38
N THR A 39 -2.47 16.17 7.28
CA THR A 39 -3.03 17.34 7.94
C THR A 39 -1.98 18.00 8.81
N ARG A 40 -1.62 19.26 8.49
CA ARG A 40 -0.53 20.01 9.10
C ARG A 40 -0.63 20.11 10.62
N ASP A 41 -1.82 20.42 11.12
CA ASP A 41 -2.06 20.71 12.53
C ASP A 41 -2.72 19.53 13.28
N ALA A 42 -2.70 18.34 12.69
CA ALA A 42 -3.19 17.14 13.35
C ALA A 42 -2.26 16.70 14.47
N ALA A 43 -2.84 16.18 15.56
CA ALA A 43 -2.09 15.64 16.66
C ALA A 43 -1.26 14.42 16.19
N PRO A 44 0.04 14.36 16.53
CA PRO A 44 0.85 13.18 16.30
C PRO A 44 0.25 11.99 17.05
N SER A 45 0.28 10.80 16.42
CA SER A 45 -0.28 9.61 17.04
C SER A 45 0.46 9.23 18.33
N ASP A 46 -0.23 8.48 19.19
CA ASP A 46 0.43 7.84 20.32
C ASP A 46 1.51 6.85 19.82
N ARG A 47 2.75 7.05 20.28
CA ARG A 47 3.91 6.29 19.80
C ARG A 47 3.83 4.82 20.19
N ALA A 48 3.42 4.53 21.42
CA ALA A 48 3.35 3.16 21.92
C ALA A 48 2.29 2.35 21.17
N ARG A 49 1.13 2.97 20.89
CA ARG A 49 0.07 2.41 20.05
C ARG A 49 0.56 2.14 18.63
N ALA A 50 1.24 3.08 17.98
CA ALA A 50 1.77 2.87 16.63
C ALA A 50 2.76 1.70 16.55
N ILE A 51 3.67 1.60 17.52
CA ILE A 51 4.60 0.46 17.66
C ILE A 51 3.85 -0.84 17.90
N GLY A 52 2.84 -0.82 18.78
CA GLY A 52 1.99 -1.98 19.08
C GLY A 52 1.25 -2.50 17.84
N VAL A 53 0.71 -1.60 17.01
CA VAL A 53 0.05 -1.95 15.74
C VAL A 53 1.03 -2.62 14.77
N LEU A 54 2.24 -2.09 14.62
CA LEU A 54 3.26 -2.68 13.74
C LEU A 54 3.66 -4.09 14.17
N ARG A 55 3.90 -4.30 15.47
CA ARG A 55 4.21 -5.63 16.01
C ARG A 55 3.04 -6.59 15.82
N ARG A 56 1.83 -6.12 16.12
CA ARG A 56 0.62 -6.91 15.95
C ARG A 56 0.39 -7.31 14.49
N ALA A 57 0.73 -6.46 13.52
CA ALA A 57 0.60 -6.80 12.10
C ALA A 57 1.46 -8.02 11.75
N VAL A 58 2.73 -8.02 12.18
CA VAL A 58 3.65 -9.15 11.96
C VAL A 58 3.19 -10.40 12.72
N GLU A 59 2.72 -10.27 13.96
CA GLU A 59 2.12 -11.40 14.72
C GLU A 59 0.91 -12.02 14.01
N LEU A 60 0.14 -11.21 13.30
CA LEU A 60 -1.01 -11.64 12.49
C LEU A 60 -0.58 -12.20 11.12
N GLY A 61 0.72 -12.39 10.88
CA GLY A 61 1.26 -12.96 9.65
C GLY A 61 1.47 -11.96 8.52
N VAL A 62 1.29 -10.65 8.74
CA VAL A 62 1.65 -9.66 7.71
C VAL A 62 3.16 -9.67 7.53
N ASN A 63 3.62 -9.97 6.31
CA ASN A 63 5.03 -10.03 5.97
C ASN A 63 5.45 -9.02 4.90
N HIS A 64 4.61 -8.02 4.62
CA HIS A 64 5.04 -6.86 3.84
C HIS A 64 4.40 -5.54 4.32
N ILE A 65 5.24 -4.51 4.43
CA ILE A 65 4.85 -3.17 4.91
C ILE A 65 5.18 -2.13 3.83
N ASP A 66 4.17 -1.31 3.51
CA ASP A 66 4.30 -0.17 2.61
C ASP A 66 4.50 1.14 3.40
N THR A 67 5.52 1.90 3.04
CA THR A 67 5.90 3.16 3.70
C THR A 67 6.46 4.18 2.70
N ALA A 68 6.89 5.35 3.19
CA ALA A 68 7.68 6.34 2.45
C ALA A 68 8.36 7.30 3.44
N ALA A 69 9.55 7.81 3.13
CA ALA A 69 10.22 8.82 3.97
C ALA A 69 9.40 10.12 4.15
N PHE A 70 8.53 10.45 3.19
CA PHE A 70 7.63 11.62 3.31
C PHE A 70 6.37 11.35 4.14
N TYR A 71 6.17 10.13 4.65
CA TYR A 71 5.13 9.79 5.63
C TYR A 71 5.61 10.17 7.03
N PHE A 72 5.40 11.44 7.38
CA PHE A 72 5.68 11.96 8.70
C PHE A 72 4.67 13.02 9.13
N SER A 73 4.60 13.23 10.43
CA SER A 73 3.94 14.37 11.09
C SER A 73 4.98 15.02 12.02
N PRO A 74 4.66 16.14 12.70
CA PRO A 74 5.50 16.59 13.80
C PRO A 74 5.74 15.44 14.79
N LEU A 75 6.99 15.17 15.16
CA LEU A 75 7.38 14.14 16.13
C LEU A 75 7.18 12.66 15.70
N ARG A 76 6.72 12.34 14.49
CA ARG A 76 6.58 10.93 14.03
C ARG A 76 7.01 10.77 12.58
N SER A 77 7.87 9.80 12.30
CA SER A 77 8.12 9.27 10.95
C SER A 77 7.63 7.82 10.88
N ALA A 78 6.94 7.45 9.81
CA ALA A 78 6.50 6.07 9.61
C ALA A 78 7.69 5.10 9.53
N ASN A 79 8.77 5.48 8.82
CA ASN A 79 9.98 4.66 8.72
C ASN A 79 10.65 4.47 10.08
N GLU A 80 10.73 5.54 10.87
CA GLU A 80 11.33 5.50 12.22
C GLU A 80 10.51 4.63 13.18
N LEU A 81 9.18 4.70 13.10
CA LEU A 81 8.28 3.82 13.87
C LEU A 81 8.45 2.35 13.46
N ILE A 82 8.55 2.07 12.15
CA ILE A 82 8.82 0.72 11.61
C ILE A 82 10.15 0.18 12.12
N ASN A 83 11.22 0.98 12.06
CA ASN A 83 12.53 0.59 12.58
C ASN A 83 12.47 0.29 14.08
N THR A 84 11.93 1.20 14.88
CA THR A 84 11.83 1.01 16.34
C THR A 84 11.01 -0.23 16.70
N ALA A 85 9.94 -0.50 15.97
CA ALA A 85 9.03 -1.59 16.29
C ALA A 85 9.62 -2.96 15.95
N LEU A 86 10.34 -3.04 14.83
CA LEU A 86 10.63 -4.30 14.14
C LEU A 86 12.12 -4.59 13.96
N ALA A 87 13.07 -3.69 14.29
CA ALA A 87 14.50 -4.01 14.23
C ALA A 87 14.95 -4.86 15.45
N PRO A 88 15.80 -5.88 15.27
CA PRO A 88 16.20 -6.48 13.99
C PRO A 88 15.00 -7.14 13.28
N TYR A 89 14.89 -6.88 11.98
CA TYR A 89 13.73 -7.27 11.18
C TYR A 89 13.63 -8.80 11.00
N PRO A 90 12.40 -9.36 10.94
CA PRO A 90 12.21 -10.73 10.47
C PRO A 90 12.77 -10.92 9.06
N ASP A 91 13.38 -12.08 8.80
CA ASP A 91 14.04 -12.38 7.52
C ASP A 91 13.07 -12.36 6.33
N ASP A 92 11.80 -12.68 6.57
CA ASP A 92 10.74 -12.73 5.57
C ASP A 92 9.91 -11.43 5.47
N LEU A 93 10.26 -10.39 6.25
CA LEU A 93 9.56 -9.11 6.22
C LEU A 93 10.08 -8.20 5.09
N VAL A 94 9.21 -7.98 4.10
CA VAL A 94 9.47 -7.12 2.94
C VAL A 94 9.04 -5.67 3.22
N ILE A 95 9.94 -4.71 3.01
CA ILE A 95 9.61 -3.28 3.09
C ILE A 95 9.55 -2.66 1.69
N THR A 96 8.36 -2.19 1.32
CA THR A 96 8.15 -1.38 0.11
C THR A 96 8.13 0.09 0.49
N THR A 97 9.05 0.88 -0.07
CA THR A 97 9.07 2.33 0.13
C THR A 97 8.88 3.10 -1.18
N LYS A 98 8.89 4.43 -1.12
CA LYS A 98 8.62 5.32 -2.25
C LYS A 98 9.58 6.50 -2.31
N VAL A 99 9.85 6.91 -3.54
CA VAL A 99 10.62 8.11 -3.90
C VAL A 99 9.89 8.88 -5.01
N GLY A 100 10.34 10.10 -5.30
CA GLY A 100 9.68 11.08 -6.15
C GLY A 100 9.24 12.30 -5.32
N PRO A 101 8.13 12.24 -4.58
CA PRO A 101 7.73 13.31 -3.68
C PRO A 101 8.71 13.50 -2.52
N GLY A 102 9.00 14.77 -2.20
CA GLY A 102 9.64 15.18 -0.95
C GLY A 102 8.71 16.07 -0.14
N ARG A 103 9.02 16.26 1.15
CA ARG A 103 8.34 17.25 2.00
C ARG A 103 9.35 18.09 2.78
N SER A 104 9.05 19.36 2.95
CA SER A 104 9.82 20.28 3.80
C SER A 104 9.63 19.94 5.29
N LEU A 105 10.44 20.53 6.17
CA LEU A 105 10.26 20.39 7.63
C LEU A 105 8.92 20.92 8.13
N SER A 106 8.30 21.87 7.42
CA SER A 106 6.94 22.36 7.70
C SER A 106 5.84 21.40 7.23
N GLY A 107 6.21 20.32 6.54
CA GLY A 107 5.29 19.30 6.04
C GLY A 107 4.68 19.62 4.67
N GLU A 108 5.15 20.65 3.98
CA GLU A 108 4.69 21.01 2.63
C GLU A 108 5.34 20.11 1.58
N PHE A 109 4.57 19.70 0.56
CA PHE A 109 5.13 18.94 -0.55
C PHE A 109 6.07 19.80 -1.39
N LEU A 110 7.25 19.26 -1.64
CA LEU A 110 8.24 19.83 -2.54
C LEU A 110 7.95 19.39 -3.98
N PRO A 111 8.52 20.08 -4.98
CA PRO A 111 8.57 19.56 -6.35
C PRO A 111 9.11 18.11 -6.36
N HIS A 112 8.61 17.30 -7.29
CA HIS A 112 9.10 15.94 -7.45
C HIS A 112 10.59 15.94 -7.79
N ALA A 113 11.33 15.00 -7.21
CA ALA A 113 12.76 14.84 -7.41
C ALA A 113 13.12 14.67 -8.89
N THR A 114 14.20 15.34 -9.29
CA THR A 114 14.92 15.07 -10.55
C THR A 114 15.68 13.73 -10.43
N PRO A 115 16.15 13.15 -11.55
CA PRO A 115 16.94 11.91 -11.51
C PRO A 115 18.10 11.94 -10.51
N GLU A 116 18.84 13.04 -10.45
CA GLU A 116 20.02 13.21 -9.58
C GLU A 116 19.65 13.28 -8.09
N GLN A 117 18.44 13.73 -7.79
CA GLN A 117 17.94 13.88 -6.41
C GLN A 117 17.40 12.57 -5.83
N LEU A 118 17.06 11.58 -6.67
CA LEU A 118 16.45 10.32 -6.22
C LEU A 118 17.37 9.51 -5.31
N ARG A 119 18.68 9.55 -5.55
CA ARG A 119 19.67 8.90 -4.66
C ARG A 119 19.54 9.39 -3.22
N GLY A 120 19.42 10.70 -3.01
CA GLY A 120 19.26 11.27 -1.68
C GLY A 120 17.99 10.77 -0.97
N GLN A 121 16.89 10.61 -1.71
CA GLN A 121 15.64 10.05 -1.15
C GLN A 121 15.74 8.55 -0.83
N VAL A 122 16.49 7.78 -1.63
CA VAL A 122 16.79 6.37 -1.33
C VAL A 122 17.62 6.26 -0.06
N GLU A 123 18.69 7.04 0.05
CA GLU A 123 19.58 7.07 1.22
C GLU A 123 18.85 7.56 2.48
N GLU A 124 17.91 8.49 2.36
CA GLU A 124 17.02 8.89 3.46
C GLU A 124 16.18 7.73 3.98
N ASN A 125 15.57 6.96 3.07
CA ASN A 125 14.79 5.78 3.45
C ASN A 125 15.67 4.72 4.13
N LEU A 126 16.85 4.43 3.58
CA LEU A 126 17.82 3.50 4.17
C LEU A 126 18.17 3.90 5.61
N ARG A 127 18.47 5.19 5.83
CA ARG A 127 18.83 5.71 7.15
C ARG A 127 17.69 5.63 8.16
N GLN A 128 16.48 6.05 7.78
CA GLN A 128 15.33 6.04 8.69
C GLN A 128 14.84 4.61 8.99
N LEU A 129 14.95 3.70 8.03
CA LEU A 129 14.62 2.28 8.22
C LEU A 129 15.79 1.50 8.84
N GLY A 130 16.99 2.06 8.96
CA GLY A 130 18.17 1.35 9.46
C GLY A 130 18.46 0.07 8.68
N ARG A 131 18.45 0.15 7.34
CA ARG A 131 18.67 -0.96 6.42
C ARG A 131 19.88 -0.68 5.52
N ASP A 132 20.59 -1.73 5.14
CA ASP A 132 21.71 -1.64 4.19
C ASP A 132 21.24 -1.61 2.72
N HIS A 133 20.05 -2.17 2.44
CA HIS A 133 19.37 -2.12 1.15
C HIS A 133 17.84 -2.04 1.33
N LEU A 134 17.14 -1.52 0.32
CA LEU A 134 15.67 -1.47 0.28
C LEU A 134 15.12 -2.63 -0.55
N ASP A 135 14.10 -3.34 -0.04
CA ASP A 135 13.53 -4.50 -0.73
C ASP A 135 12.82 -4.09 -2.03
N VAL A 136 11.92 -3.11 -1.94
CA VAL A 136 11.18 -2.58 -3.09
C VAL A 136 11.11 -1.05 -3.01
N VAL A 137 11.43 -0.37 -4.11
CA VAL A 137 11.27 1.09 -4.22
C VAL A 137 10.31 1.41 -5.37
N ASN A 138 9.18 2.03 -5.01
CA ASN A 138 8.23 2.59 -5.96
C ASN A 138 8.62 4.02 -6.38
N LEU A 139 8.74 4.27 -7.67
CA LEU A 139 8.77 5.63 -8.20
C LEU A 139 7.34 6.19 -8.25
N ARG A 140 7.05 7.18 -7.42
CA ARG A 140 5.74 7.84 -7.36
C ARG A 140 5.66 8.97 -8.38
N ILE A 141 4.71 8.84 -9.31
CA ILE A 141 4.55 9.73 -10.46
C ILE A 141 3.42 10.74 -10.24
N VAL A 142 3.60 11.92 -10.82
CA VAL A 142 2.55 12.92 -11.04
C VAL A 142 2.64 13.33 -12.51
N GLY A 143 1.49 13.47 -13.16
CA GLY A 143 1.41 13.81 -14.57
C GLY A 143 1.55 12.62 -15.52
N ASN A 144 1.66 12.92 -16.81
CA ASN A 144 1.64 11.94 -17.90
C ASN A 144 2.98 11.84 -18.66
N ASP A 145 3.97 12.63 -18.24
CA ASP A 145 5.26 12.74 -18.90
C ASP A 145 6.06 11.45 -18.81
N SER A 146 7.12 11.37 -19.64
CA SER A 146 8.09 10.28 -19.60
C SER A 146 8.71 10.17 -18.20
N ILE A 147 8.91 8.93 -17.78
CA ILE A 147 9.55 8.56 -16.52
C ILE A 147 10.94 7.97 -16.74
N ALA A 148 11.41 7.87 -17.99
CA ALA A 148 12.59 7.13 -18.37
C ALA A 148 13.85 7.56 -17.58
N GLU A 149 14.15 8.85 -17.51
CA GLU A 149 15.36 9.34 -16.83
C GLU A 149 15.32 9.05 -15.32
N ARG A 150 14.17 9.32 -14.69
CA ARG A 150 13.98 9.07 -13.25
C ARG A 150 14.00 7.59 -12.91
N PHE A 151 13.36 6.76 -13.74
CA PHE A 151 13.35 5.31 -13.53
C PHE A 151 14.72 4.70 -13.84
N GLY A 152 15.44 5.23 -14.84
CA GLY A 152 16.84 4.90 -15.13
C GLY A 152 17.75 5.15 -13.94
N ALA A 153 17.63 6.30 -13.28
CA ALA A 153 18.38 6.57 -12.05
C ALA A 153 18.09 5.53 -10.94
N LEU A 154 16.86 5.05 -10.79
CA LEU A 154 16.56 3.97 -9.83
C LEU A 154 17.11 2.61 -10.28
N ALA A 155 17.15 2.34 -11.59
CA ALA A 155 17.80 1.16 -12.14
C ALA A 155 19.31 1.15 -11.86
N ASP A 156 19.98 2.29 -11.94
CA ASP A 156 21.39 2.43 -11.55
C ASP A 156 21.59 2.18 -10.05
N LEU A 157 20.70 2.68 -9.19
CA LEU A 157 20.74 2.42 -7.75
C LEU A 157 20.46 0.95 -7.39
N ARG A 158 19.64 0.27 -8.19
CA ARG A 158 19.48 -1.20 -8.13
C ARG A 158 20.77 -1.90 -8.52
N GLY A 159 21.42 -1.48 -9.60
CA GLY A 159 22.73 -2.00 -10.02
C GLY A 159 23.83 -1.80 -8.96
N ALA A 160 23.76 -0.70 -8.21
CA ALA A 160 24.66 -0.40 -7.10
C ALA A 160 24.32 -1.15 -5.79
N GLY A 161 23.23 -1.94 -5.75
CA GLY A 161 22.85 -2.76 -4.59
C GLY A 161 22.07 -2.04 -3.49
N LEU A 162 21.72 -0.75 -3.67
CA LEU A 162 20.92 0.00 -2.69
C LEU A 162 19.44 -0.40 -2.73
N ILE A 163 18.97 -0.91 -3.88
CA ILE A 163 17.59 -1.32 -4.12
C ILE A 163 17.59 -2.74 -4.68
N ARG A 164 16.76 -3.62 -4.15
CA ARG A 164 16.62 -4.99 -4.67
C ARG A 164 15.64 -5.05 -5.84
N HIS A 165 14.44 -4.50 -5.66
CA HIS A 165 13.38 -4.49 -6.68
C HIS A 165 12.79 -3.10 -6.92
N LEU A 166 12.28 -2.89 -8.14
CA LEU A 166 11.70 -1.64 -8.57
C LEU A 166 10.20 -1.79 -8.78
N GLY A 167 9.45 -0.76 -8.40
CA GLY A 167 8.04 -0.66 -8.69
C GLY A 167 7.65 0.76 -9.10
N LEU A 168 6.37 0.95 -9.37
CA LEU A 168 5.80 2.21 -9.80
C LEU A 168 4.60 2.58 -8.94
N SER A 169 4.33 3.87 -8.81
CA SER A 169 3.08 4.33 -8.19
C SER A 169 2.48 5.49 -8.96
N ASN A 170 1.15 5.47 -9.11
CA ASN A 170 0.35 6.48 -9.83
C ASN A 170 0.62 6.55 -11.34
N VAL A 171 0.79 5.41 -11.98
CA VAL A 171 1.21 5.34 -13.38
C VAL A 171 0.09 4.93 -14.33
N ARG A 172 0.29 5.23 -15.61
CA ARG A 172 -0.53 4.75 -16.72
C ARG A 172 0.15 3.58 -17.46
N PRO A 173 -0.57 2.85 -18.33
CA PRO A 173 0.01 1.72 -19.06
C PRO A 173 1.29 2.05 -19.85
N HIS A 174 1.36 3.22 -20.50
CA HIS A 174 2.55 3.61 -21.27
C HIS A 174 3.79 3.83 -20.39
N GLN A 175 3.62 4.36 -19.17
CA GLN A 175 4.70 4.53 -18.20
C GLN A 175 5.18 3.18 -17.65
N LEU A 176 4.28 2.21 -17.44
CA LEU A 176 4.70 0.84 -17.10
C LEU A 176 5.54 0.23 -18.23
N ALA A 177 5.10 0.38 -19.48
CA ALA A 177 5.85 -0.12 -20.64
C ALA A 177 7.25 0.52 -20.75
N GLU A 178 7.34 1.84 -20.56
CA GLU A 178 8.60 2.59 -20.55
C GLU A 178 9.55 2.11 -19.45
N ALA A 179 9.07 1.96 -18.21
CA ALA A 179 9.87 1.45 -17.11
C ALA A 179 10.39 0.02 -17.37
N ARG A 180 9.54 -0.86 -17.90
CA ARG A 180 9.92 -2.26 -18.20
C ARG A 180 10.95 -2.37 -19.32
N ALA A 181 11.04 -1.39 -20.21
CA ALA A 181 12.11 -1.33 -21.20
C ALA A 181 13.49 -1.00 -20.58
N ILE A 182 13.50 -0.45 -19.36
CA ILE A 182 14.72 -0.05 -18.63
C ILE A 182 15.14 -1.11 -17.63
N ALA A 183 14.22 -1.59 -16.78
CA ALA A 183 14.50 -2.58 -15.74
C ALA A 183 13.25 -3.38 -15.34
N PRO A 184 13.40 -4.57 -14.71
CA PRO A 184 12.27 -5.34 -14.20
C PRO A 184 11.43 -4.53 -13.18
N VAL A 185 10.11 -4.54 -13.37
CA VAL A 185 9.12 -3.91 -12.48
C VAL A 185 8.35 -5.01 -11.77
N VAL A 186 8.33 -5.00 -10.43
CA VAL A 186 7.67 -6.06 -9.62
C VAL A 186 6.27 -5.68 -9.16
N CYS A 187 5.96 -4.39 -9.08
CA CYS A 187 4.61 -3.93 -8.72
C CYS A 187 4.23 -2.57 -9.30
N VAL A 188 2.92 -2.35 -9.42
CA VAL A 188 2.27 -1.07 -9.68
C VAL A 188 1.33 -0.76 -8.53
N GLN A 189 1.51 0.41 -7.90
CA GLN A 189 0.68 0.89 -6.81
C GLN A 189 -0.19 2.08 -7.25
N ASN A 190 -1.47 1.82 -7.54
CA ASN A 190 -2.39 2.80 -8.11
C ASN A 190 -3.66 2.99 -7.27
N ARG A 191 -4.34 4.13 -7.47
CA ARG A 191 -5.67 4.35 -6.90
C ARG A 191 -6.60 3.34 -7.53
N PHE A 192 -7.26 2.55 -6.70
CA PHE A 192 -8.21 1.55 -7.16
C PHE A 192 -9.15 1.18 -6.02
N GLY A 193 -10.40 0.88 -6.35
CA GLY A 193 -11.39 0.43 -5.40
C GLY A 193 -12.70 0.14 -6.11
N LEU A 194 -13.67 -0.33 -5.34
CA LEU A 194 -15.01 -0.64 -5.83
C LEU A 194 -15.66 0.59 -6.49
N GLY A 195 -16.25 0.40 -7.67
CA GLY A 195 -16.81 1.45 -8.52
C GLY A 195 -15.78 2.22 -9.37
N ILE A 196 -14.56 1.73 -9.52
CA ILE A 196 -13.57 2.32 -10.44
C ILE A 196 -13.98 2.08 -11.91
N GLY A 197 -13.44 2.88 -12.83
CA GLY A 197 -13.77 2.76 -14.25
C GLY A 197 -13.11 1.55 -14.94
N PRO A 198 -13.66 1.14 -16.11
CA PRO A 198 -13.19 -0.05 -16.83
C PRO A 198 -11.74 0.07 -17.33
N GLU A 199 -11.23 1.28 -17.57
CA GLU A 199 -9.83 1.48 -17.96
C GLU A 199 -8.86 1.09 -16.84
N GLN A 200 -9.18 1.44 -15.60
CA GLN A 200 -8.36 1.07 -14.44
C GLN A 200 -8.45 -0.44 -14.15
N GLU A 201 -9.63 -1.04 -14.33
CA GLU A 201 -9.82 -2.50 -14.22
C GLU A 201 -8.98 -3.23 -15.27
N ALA A 202 -9.06 -2.82 -16.54
CA ALA A 202 -8.26 -3.39 -17.60
C ALA A 202 -6.75 -3.29 -17.30
N PHE A 203 -6.30 -2.18 -16.72
CA PHE A 203 -4.90 -2.03 -16.33
C PHE A 203 -4.49 -2.93 -15.16
N LEU A 204 -5.38 -3.15 -14.18
CA LEU A 204 -5.17 -4.13 -13.11
C LEU A 204 -4.97 -5.55 -13.68
N HIS A 205 -5.82 -5.97 -14.63
CA HIS A 205 -5.70 -7.28 -15.26
C HIS A 205 -4.42 -7.40 -16.09
N THR A 206 -4.10 -6.36 -16.87
CA THR A 206 -2.86 -6.28 -17.64
C THR A 206 -1.61 -6.43 -16.76
N CYS A 207 -1.61 -5.89 -15.55
CA CYS A 207 -0.50 -6.10 -14.60
C CYS A 207 -0.35 -7.59 -14.23
N GLY A 208 -1.46 -8.27 -13.93
CA GLY A 208 -1.47 -9.69 -13.60
C GLY A 208 -0.97 -10.58 -14.73
N GLU A 209 -1.42 -10.34 -15.96
CA GLU A 209 -0.95 -11.04 -17.17
C GLU A 209 0.57 -10.87 -17.39
N GLN A 210 1.13 -9.75 -16.95
CA GLN A 210 2.56 -9.44 -17.06
C GLN A 210 3.38 -9.92 -15.85
N GLY A 211 2.76 -10.58 -14.87
CA GLY A 211 3.43 -11.02 -13.64
C GLY A 211 3.80 -9.87 -12.69
N VAL A 212 3.15 -8.70 -12.83
CA VAL A 212 3.36 -7.51 -12.00
C VAL A 212 2.28 -7.46 -10.93
N ALA A 213 2.69 -7.36 -9.66
CA ALA A 213 1.72 -7.21 -8.57
C ALA A 213 0.96 -5.89 -8.70
N PHE A 214 -0.36 -5.90 -8.51
CA PHE A 214 -1.15 -4.68 -8.43
C PHE A 214 -1.47 -4.37 -6.96
N VAL A 215 -1.06 -3.19 -6.50
CA VAL A 215 -1.16 -2.77 -5.09
C VAL A 215 -2.13 -1.59 -4.98
N PRO A 216 -3.42 -1.81 -4.70
CA PRO A 216 -4.41 -0.75 -4.68
C PRO A 216 -4.25 0.13 -3.42
N PHE A 217 -4.18 1.45 -3.60
CA PHE A 217 -4.37 2.41 -2.51
C PHE A 217 -5.76 3.03 -2.56
N TYR A 218 -6.28 3.38 -1.38
CA TYR A 218 -7.66 3.86 -1.15
C TYR A 218 -8.78 2.84 -1.41
N SER A 219 -8.47 1.55 -1.52
CA SER A 219 -9.46 0.47 -1.71
C SER A 219 -10.58 0.48 -0.66
N ILE A 220 -10.23 0.70 0.62
CA ILE A 220 -11.19 0.83 1.72
C ILE A 220 -11.67 2.25 2.00
N ALA A 221 -10.93 3.26 1.51
CA ALA A 221 -11.22 4.66 1.83
C ALA A 221 -12.30 5.25 0.92
N GLY A 222 -12.60 4.61 -0.22
CA GLY A 222 -13.59 5.09 -1.18
C GLY A 222 -13.31 6.55 -1.60
N THR A 223 -14.31 7.41 -1.45
CA THR A 223 -14.21 8.86 -1.70
C THR A 223 -13.40 9.61 -0.64
N GLY A 224 -13.23 9.05 0.56
CA GLY A 224 -12.54 9.69 1.68
C GLY A 224 -11.02 9.78 1.54
N ARG A 225 -10.38 9.01 0.65
CA ARG A 225 -8.93 9.07 0.36
C ARG A 225 -8.04 9.20 1.61
N GLU A 226 -7.31 10.31 1.78
CA GLU A 226 -6.46 10.60 2.93
C GLU A 226 -7.25 10.69 4.24
N ALA A 227 -8.51 11.11 4.21
CA ALA A 227 -9.40 11.15 5.38
C ALA A 227 -9.78 9.74 5.86
N GLY A 228 -9.95 8.79 4.93
CA GLY A 228 -10.18 7.38 5.23
C GLY A 228 -11.63 6.93 5.12
N ALA A 229 -11.90 5.72 5.60
CA ALA A 229 -13.24 5.17 5.65
C ALA A 229 -14.05 5.96 6.69
N GLY A 230 -15.12 6.64 6.24
CA GLY A 230 -15.91 7.53 7.09
C GLY A 230 -16.90 8.43 6.33
N GLY A 231 -16.85 8.44 5.00
CA GLY A 231 -17.90 9.05 4.17
C GLY A 231 -19.15 8.18 4.08
N ALA A 232 -20.18 8.69 3.40
CA ALA A 232 -21.34 7.89 3.00
C ALA A 232 -20.88 6.66 2.22
N GLU A 233 -21.47 5.51 2.54
CA GLU A 233 -21.17 4.23 1.89
C GLU A 233 -22.36 3.78 1.05
N HIS A 234 -22.09 2.99 0.02
CA HIS A 234 -23.11 2.40 -0.84
C HIS A 234 -23.96 1.38 -0.08
N GLU A 235 -25.28 1.43 -0.26
CA GLU A 235 -26.20 0.51 0.42
C GLU A 235 -25.94 -0.94 0.00
N GLU A 236 -25.49 -1.16 -1.23
CA GLU A 236 -25.03 -2.45 -1.75
C GLU A 236 -23.91 -3.03 -0.88
N VAL A 237 -22.91 -2.22 -0.54
CA VAL A 237 -21.79 -2.63 0.33
C VAL A 237 -22.29 -2.89 1.75
N LEU A 238 -23.18 -2.05 2.27
CA LEU A 238 -23.76 -2.22 3.61
C LEU A 238 -24.64 -3.47 3.70
N ALA A 239 -25.38 -3.80 2.64
CA ALA A 239 -26.21 -5.00 2.58
C ALA A 239 -25.37 -6.28 2.64
N VAL A 240 -24.31 -6.35 1.84
CA VAL A 240 -23.36 -7.48 1.88
C VAL A 240 -22.66 -7.54 3.24
N ALA A 241 -22.24 -6.40 3.80
CA ALA A 241 -21.62 -6.34 5.12
C ALA A 241 -22.53 -6.92 6.23
N ARG A 242 -23.83 -6.57 6.22
CA ARG A 242 -24.82 -7.14 7.15
C ARG A 242 -25.03 -8.64 6.95
N ALA A 243 -25.04 -9.12 5.71
CA ALA A 243 -25.20 -10.54 5.40
C ALA A 243 -24.02 -11.39 5.94
N HIS A 244 -22.81 -10.83 5.94
CA HIS A 244 -21.60 -11.47 6.44
C HIS A 244 -21.28 -11.18 7.91
N GLY A 245 -21.98 -10.22 8.54
CA GLY A 245 -21.75 -9.83 9.93
C GLY A 245 -20.43 -9.09 10.17
N VAL A 246 -19.92 -8.39 9.14
CA VAL A 246 -18.62 -7.70 9.14
C VAL A 246 -18.78 -6.22 8.76
N GLY A 247 -17.71 -5.44 8.82
CA GLY A 247 -17.70 -4.04 8.40
C GLY A 247 -17.58 -3.84 6.88
N ALA A 248 -18.00 -2.67 6.38
CA ALA A 248 -17.87 -2.29 4.97
C ALA A 248 -16.41 -2.33 4.46
N ALA A 249 -15.44 -1.97 5.32
CA ALA A 249 -14.02 -2.03 4.98
C ALA A 249 -13.56 -3.47 4.70
N GLU A 250 -14.08 -4.46 5.45
CA GLU A 250 -13.77 -5.87 5.24
C GLU A 250 -14.36 -6.37 3.92
N ILE A 251 -15.60 -5.98 3.59
CA ILE A 251 -16.22 -6.29 2.29
C ILE A 251 -15.41 -5.69 1.13
N ARG A 252 -15.01 -4.41 1.23
CA ARG A 252 -14.18 -3.74 0.22
C ARG A 252 -12.83 -4.45 0.02
N LEU A 253 -12.19 -4.90 1.11
CA LEU A 253 -10.93 -5.66 1.04
C LEU A 253 -11.13 -7.02 0.39
N ALA A 254 -12.15 -7.77 0.81
CA ALA A 254 -12.45 -9.08 0.25
C ALA A 254 -12.75 -8.99 -1.26
N TRP A 255 -13.55 -8.01 -1.68
CA TRP A 255 -13.80 -7.73 -3.10
C TRP A 255 -12.52 -7.35 -3.84
N THR A 256 -11.68 -6.50 -3.26
CA THR A 256 -10.40 -6.10 -3.87
C THR A 256 -9.50 -7.31 -4.11
N LEU A 257 -9.45 -8.25 -3.16
CA LEU A 257 -8.67 -9.49 -3.29
C LEU A 257 -9.34 -10.49 -4.24
N HIS A 258 -10.64 -10.40 -4.50
CA HIS A 258 -11.30 -11.27 -5.46
C HIS A 258 -10.78 -11.03 -6.91
N LEU A 259 -10.28 -9.83 -7.21
CA LEU A 259 -9.85 -9.41 -8.56
C LEU A 259 -8.64 -10.15 -9.13
N GLY A 260 -7.92 -10.91 -8.31
CA GLY A 260 -6.87 -11.82 -8.79
C GLY A 260 -5.73 -12.05 -7.81
N PRO A 261 -4.99 -13.16 -7.97
CA PRO A 261 -3.89 -13.54 -7.07
C PRO A 261 -2.74 -12.53 -7.05
N HIS A 262 -2.59 -11.71 -8.10
CA HIS A 262 -1.57 -10.65 -8.21
C HIS A 262 -1.93 -9.38 -7.44
N VAL A 263 -3.13 -9.29 -6.85
CA VAL A 263 -3.56 -8.12 -6.07
C VAL A 263 -3.08 -8.24 -4.62
N LEU A 264 -2.35 -7.22 -4.14
CA LEU A 264 -1.83 -7.11 -2.77
C LEU A 264 -2.43 -5.90 -2.06
N ALA A 265 -3.32 -6.13 -1.10
CA ALA A 265 -3.96 -5.06 -0.36
C ALA A 265 -3.06 -4.57 0.80
N ILE A 266 -2.98 -3.25 0.99
CA ILE A 266 -2.17 -2.63 2.05
C ILE A 266 -2.99 -1.64 2.89
N PRO A 267 -4.10 -2.07 3.52
CA PRO A 267 -4.91 -1.17 4.32
C PRO A 267 -4.07 -0.58 5.47
N GLY A 268 -4.14 0.73 5.64
CA GLY A 268 -3.44 1.44 6.71
C GLY A 268 -4.37 1.78 7.86
N THR A 269 -3.89 1.64 9.09
CA THR A 269 -4.64 2.00 10.30
C THR A 269 -3.69 2.24 11.48
N GLY A 270 -4.08 3.14 12.39
CA GLY A 270 -3.47 3.29 13.72
C GLY A 270 -4.28 2.61 14.84
N ASN A 271 -5.39 1.95 14.51
CA ASN A 271 -6.26 1.26 15.46
C ASN A 271 -6.02 -0.28 15.39
N PRO A 272 -5.65 -0.94 16.52
CA PRO A 272 -5.44 -2.39 16.58
C PRO A 272 -6.65 -3.25 16.20
N ASP A 273 -7.87 -2.79 16.48
CA ASP A 273 -9.10 -3.53 16.16
C ASP A 273 -9.34 -3.50 14.64
N HIS A 274 -9.16 -2.33 14.03
CA HIS A 274 -9.21 -2.20 12.57
C HIS A 274 -8.11 -3.04 11.89
N LEU A 275 -6.91 -3.14 12.49
CA LEU A 275 -5.86 -4.00 11.97
C LEU A 275 -6.33 -5.46 11.94
N THR A 276 -6.90 -5.93 13.06
CA THR A 276 -7.41 -7.30 13.17
C THR A 276 -8.52 -7.57 12.16
N ALA A 277 -9.48 -6.65 12.01
CA ALA A 277 -10.54 -6.75 11.01
C ALA A 277 -9.98 -6.77 9.56
N ASN A 278 -9.04 -5.87 9.24
CA ASN A 278 -8.41 -5.82 7.93
C ASN A 278 -7.70 -7.14 7.56
N VAL A 279 -7.03 -7.78 8.52
CA VAL A 279 -6.38 -9.08 8.29
C VAL A 279 -7.43 -10.19 8.14
N ALA A 280 -8.50 -10.16 8.96
CA ALA A 280 -9.58 -11.14 8.89
C ALA A 280 -10.29 -11.14 7.53
N ALA A 281 -10.40 -9.98 6.88
CA ALA A 281 -10.97 -9.83 5.54
C ALA A 281 -10.27 -10.72 4.48
N GLY A 282 -9.00 -11.07 4.69
CA GLY A 282 -8.27 -11.98 3.79
C GLY A 282 -8.85 -13.40 3.74
N SER A 283 -9.63 -13.80 4.73
CA SER A 283 -10.30 -15.12 4.78
C SER A 283 -11.74 -15.09 4.26
N LEU A 284 -12.31 -13.90 4.03
CA LEU A 284 -13.71 -13.74 3.68
C LEU A 284 -13.97 -14.23 2.25
N GLN A 285 -14.99 -15.09 2.10
CA GLN A 285 -15.41 -15.62 0.81
C GLN A 285 -16.72 -14.95 0.40
N LEU A 286 -16.65 -14.10 -0.62
CA LEU A 286 -17.82 -13.48 -1.22
C LEU A 286 -18.48 -14.46 -2.21
N SER A 287 -19.80 -14.62 -2.10
CA SER A 287 -20.56 -15.44 -3.04
C SER A 287 -20.68 -14.76 -4.41
N ALA A 288 -21.08 -15.50 -5.43
CA ALA A 288 -21.35 -14.92 -6.75
C ALA A 288 -22.45 -13.84 -6.70
N GLU A 289 -23.43 -13.98 -5.79
CA GLU A 289 -24.48 -12.98 -5.57
C GLU A 289 -23.91 -11.71 -4.93
N ASP A 290 -23.06 -11.86 -3.89
CA ASP A 290 -22.37 -10.72 -3.27
C ASP A 290 -21.56 -9.95 -4.30
N LEU A 291 -20.79 -10.65 -5.13
CA LEU A 291 -19.96 -10.04 -6.17
C LEU A 291 -20.81 -9.29 -7.20
N ALA A 292 -21.91 -9.89 -7.67
CA ALA A 292 -22.82 -9.22 -8.61
C ALA A 292 -23.42 -7.92 -8.03
N VAL A 293 -23.75 -7.92 -6.73
CA VAL A 293 -24.22 -6.73 -6.03
C VAL A 293 -23.12 -5.67 -5.96
N LEU A 294 -21.91 -6.05 -5.57
CA LEU A 294 -20.77 -5.14 -5.43
C LEU A 294 -20.30 -4.56 -6.77
N ASP A 295 -20.33 -5.35 -7.84
CA ASP A 295 -19.94 -4.93 -9.20
C ASP A 295 -20.95 -3.98 -9.85
N SER A 296 -22.18 -3.90 -9.31
CA SER A 296 -23.19 -2.92 -9.74
C SER A 296 -22.90 -1.51 -9.23
N VAL A 297 -22.04 -1.38 -8.23
CA VAL A 297 -21.75 -0.09 -7.60
C VAL A 297 -21.03 0.83 -8.58
N ARG A 298 -21.54 2.05 -8.66
CA ARG A 298 -20.98 3.14 -9.48
C ARG A 298 -20.23 4.13 -8.57
N PRO A 299 -19.24 4.85 -9.08
CA PRO A 299 -18.58 5.88 -8.29
C PRO A 299 -19.62 6.91 -7.85
N CYS A 300 -19.60 7.32 -6.57
CA CYS A 300 -20.32 8.51 -6.13
C CYS A 300 -19.77 9.72 -6.89
N ASP A 301 -20.67 10.50 -7.48
CA ASP A 301 -20.39 11.81 -8.10
C ASP A 301 -19.69 12.78 -7.11
#